data_AF-A0A3D5UPM5-F1
#
_entry.id   AF-A0A3D5UPM5-F1
#
_cell.length_a   1.000
_cell.length_b   1.000
_cell.length_c   1.000
_cell.angle_alpha   90.00
_cell.angle_beta   90.00
_cell.angle_gamma   90.00
#
_symmetry.space_group_name_H-M   'P 1'
#
loop_
_entity.id
_entity.type
_entity.pdbx_description
1 polymer ?
#
loop_
_entity_poly.entity_id
_entity_poly.type
_entity_poly.pdbx_seq_one_letter_code
_entity_poly.pdbx_strand_id
1 'polypeptide(L)'
;MFLLLGATAGESFVAEEGFVIESKSENWQGEKLEDLYEELLNNGHGEEIKTLGRIVLYPDPMDDRAEQGRYRFTIKKVDLFGNKHVFLQPGSVIELYNMKEHDRVEDIARILSHEYGHHFTLHYLAKEDPLFFDDWRESQVYQVRGLDSFEQVGAQGEVEHQWDVGEIVAEDYVQLYGSETAKNIYEAKDLGERILEEAEDLGYGNANYNISPQENRQIPLVQAYPATKSFWEDISGVESRAVHYASIQITVSEVRHLGHGYKQFVFSWNKSTSPEGSEIENYTLVGLDENFESVIPIKTTTKEEDQTAIVGSLVESDGRVERYYSDRIIERGFNHFKVIGIGENGEAVESNVIRLDSQEEAFTDLRIFDGISEGIYSISEKDKESGVFYRLTEWLIEQYMRIMK
;
A
#
# COMPACT_ATOMS: atom_id res chain seq x y z
N MET A 1 4.77 36.06 31.23
CA MET A 1 5.75 35.16 31.88
C MET A 1 5.78 33.91 31.03
N PHE A 2 6.62 33.92 29.99
CA PHE A 2 6.80 32.75 29.12
C PHE A 2 7.68 31.75 29.85
N LEU A 3 7.15 30.56 30.10
CA LEU A 3 7.92 29.41 30.56
C LEU A 3 8.88 29.03 29.44
N LEU A 4 10.18 29.29 29.64
CA LEU A 4 11.23 28.55 28.96
C LEU A 4 11.14 27.10 29.46
N LEU A 5 10.55 26.23 28.65
CA LEU A 5 10.74 24.79 28.76
C LEU A 5 12.24 24.53 28.61
N GLY A 6 12.83 23.87 29.61
CA GLY A 6 14.24 23.49 29.58
C GLY A 6 14.47 22.57 28.39
N ALA A 7 15.22 23.03 27.40
CA ALA A 7 15.75 22.19 26.36
C ALA A 7 16.68 21.17 27.02
N THR A 8 16.25 19.91 27.08
CA THR A 8 17.17 18.80 27.26
C THR A 8 18.14 18.83 26.08
N ALA A 9 19.44 18.68 26.35
CA ALA A 9 20.44 18.65 25.29
C ALA A 9 20.17 17.41 24.43
N GLY A 10 19.79 17.61 23.16
CA GLY A 10 19.61 16.51 22.21
C GLY A 10 20.94 15.83 21.90
N GLU A 11 20.88 14.55 21.54
CA GLU A 11 22.02 13.76 21.06
C GLU A 11 22.08 13.76 19.53
N SER A 12 23.26 13.50 18.98
CA SER A 12 23.46 13.45 17.54
C SER A 12 24.44 12.35 17.14
N PHE A 13 24.15 11.70 16.03
CA PHE A 13 25.02 10.76 15.33
C PHE A 13 25.43 11.34 13.96
N VAL A 14 26.68 11.12 13.54
CA VAL A 14 27.20 11.58 12.24
C VAL A 14 27.42 10.36 11.36
N ALA A 15 26.64 10.27 10.28
CA ALA A 15 26.70 9.17 9.32
C ALA A 15 27.97 9.23 8.45
N GLU A 16 28.37 8.08 7.88
CA GLU A 16 29.56 8.00 7.03
C GLU A 16 29.42 8.80 5.73
N GLU A 17 28.20 8.93 5.22
CA GLU A 17 27.83 9.72 4.04
C GLU A 17 27.86 11.24 4.30
N GLY A 18 28.01 11.65 5.56
CA GLY A 18 28.23 13.03 5.97
C GLY A 18 26.99 13.79 6.47
N PHE A 19 25.83 13.13 6.56
CA PHE A 19 24.63 13.71 7.17
C PHE A 19 24.61 13.49 8.70
N VAL A 20 23.73 14.22 9.40
CA VAL A 20 23.59 14.16 10.86
C VAL A 20 22.20 13.68 11.25
N ILE A 21 22.13 12.67 12.09
CA ILE A 21 20.89 12.27 12.78
C ILE A 21 20.87 12.97 14.13
N GLU A 22 19.94 13.90 14.34
CA GLU A 22 19.76 14.64 15.58
C GLU A 22 18.45 14.21 16.26
N SER A 23 18.53 13.86 17.54
CA SER A 23 17.35 13.54 18.33
C SER A 23 17.06 14.56 19.41
N LYS A 24 15.81 15.01 19.41
CA LYS A 24 15.20 15.83 20.45
C LYS A 24 14.27 15.01 21.36
N SER A 25 14.18 13.70 21.15
CA SER A 25 13.34 12.78 21.93
C SER A 25 14.17 11.92 22.87
N GLU A 26 13.75 11.84 24.13
CA GLU A 26 14.43 11.02 25.15
C GLU A 26 14.39 9.51 24.84
N ASN A 27 13.42 9.05 24.03
CA ASN A 27 13.31 7.64 23.63
C ASN A 27 14.34 7.22 22.57
N TRP A 28 14.96 8.20 21.90
CA TRP A 28 15.83 8.01 20.74
C TRP A 28 17.20 8.61 21.03
N GLN A 29 18.07 7.83 21.65
CA GLN A 29 19.39 8.24 22.12
C GLN A 29 20.38 7.07 21.92
N GLY A 30 21.67 7.37 21.88
CA GLY A 30 22.76 6.41 21.74
C GLY A 30 22.63 5.48 20.54
N GLU A 31 22.75 4.18 20.79
CA GLU A 31 22.71 3.09 19.80
C GLU A 31 21.48 3.15 18.91
N LYS A 32 20.33 3.64 19.39
CA LYS A 32 19.11 3.77 18.56
C LYS A 32 19.27 4.74 17.38
N LEU A 33 20.17 5.71 17.47
CA LEU A 33 20.47 6.60 16.34
C LEU A 33 21.36 5.90 15.30
N GLU A 34 22.19 4.96 15.75
CA GLU A 34 22.97 4.07 14.88
C GLU A 34 22.04 3.04 14.21
N ASP A 35 21.12 2.44 14.96
CA ASP A 35 20.11 1.52 14.42
C ASP A 35 19.23 2.20 13.35
N LEU A 36 18.85 3.46 13.58
CA LEU A 36 18.09 4.25 12.60
C LEU A 36 18.91 4.52 11.32
N TYR A 37 20.21 4.75 11.48
CA TYR A 37 21.13 4.91 10.36
C TYR A 37 21.24 3.62 9.55
N GLU A 38 21.42 2.48 10.21
CA GLU A 38 21.47 1.17 9.56
C GLU A 38 20.15 0.85 8.83
N GLU A 39 19.02 1.15 9.45
CA GLU A 39 17.70 0.98 8.83
C GLU A 39 17.55 1.85 7.57
N LEU A 40 18.02 3.10 7.58
CA LEU A 40 18.03 3.92 6.37
C LEU A 40 18.83 3.24 5.26
N LEU A 41 20.03 2.76 5.57
CA LEU A 41 20.91 2.10 4.61
C LEU A 41 20.38 0.75 4.11
N ASN A 42 19.45 0.12 4.83
CA ASN A 42 18.76 -1.08 4.36
C ASN A 42 17.78 -0.80 3.21
N ASN A 43 17.42 0.47 2.97
CA ASN A 43 16.66 0.86 1.78
C ASN A 43 17.59 0.92 0.55
N GLY A 44 17.02 0.77 -0.65
CA GLY A 44 17.76 0.93 -1.90
C GLY A 44 18.18 2.38 -2.13
N HIS A 45 19.48 2.64 -2.10
CA HIS A 45 20.04 3.99 -2.23
C HIS A 45 21.22 4.02 -3.22
N GLY A 46 21.52 5.19 -3.74
CA GLY A 46 22.59 5.47 -4.70
C GLY A 46 23.44 6.67 -4.28
N GLU A 47 23.85 7.50 -5.25
CA GLU A 47 24.68 8.67 -4.94
C GLU A 47 23.93 9.79 -4.21
N GLU A 48 22.60 9.79 -4.31
CA GLU A 48 21.72 10.84 -3.81
C GLU A 48 21.84 11.03 -2.30
N ILE A 49 22.08 9.95 -1.55
CA ILE A 49 22.21 9.96 -0.08
C ILE A 49 23.23 11.00 0.41
N LYS A 50 24.26 11.30 -0.38
CA LYS A 50 25.30 12.31 -0.08
C LYS A 50 24.76 13.74 -0.10
N THR A 51 23.57 13.95 -0.63
CA THR A 51 22.89 15.26 -0.65
C THR A 51 21.93 15.43 0.52
N LEU A 52 21.62 14.35 1.26
CA LEU A 52 20.93 14.42 2.53
C LEU A 52 21.82 15.18 3.54
N GLY A 53 21.23 16.14 4.23
CA GLY A 53 21.93 16.92 5.24
C GLY A 53 21.68 16.37 6.64
N ARG A 54 20.41 16.11 6.96
CA ARG A 54 20.01 15.80 8.33
C ARG A 54 18.77 14.89 8.41
N ILE A 55 18.69 14.13 9.48
CA ILE A 55 17.45 13.51 9.98
C ILE A 55 17.22 14.08 11.38
N VAL A 56 16.01 14.56 11.67
CA VAL A 56 15.69 15.20 12.96
C VAL A 56 14.48 14.54 13.59
N LEU A 57 14.68 13.97 14.78
CA LEU A 57 13.65 13.26 15.54
C LEU A 57 13.05 14.21 16.58
N TYR A 58 11.76 14.52 16.44
CA TYR A 58 11.00 15.37 17.33
C TYR A 58 10.11 14.53 18.26
N PRO A 59 10.08 14.80 19.57
CA PRO A 59 9.31 14.01 20.52
C PRO A 59 7.79 14.14 20.31
N ASP A 60 7.34 15.33 19.92
CA ASP A 60 5.94 15.73 19.83
C ASP A 60 5.49 15.84 18.36
N PRO A 61 4.18 15.85 18.08
CA PRO A 61 3.66 16.07 16.73
C PRO A 61 4.00 17.47 16.20
N MET A 62 4.02 17.61 14.87
CA MET A 62 4.08 18.90 14.20
C MET A 62 2.68 19.54 14.19
N ASP A 63 2.37 20.26 15.27
CA ASP A 63 1.07 20.90 15.51
C ASP A 63 -0.08 19.89 15.79
N ASP A 64 -1.33 20.27 15.47
CA ASP A 64 -2.54 19.44 15.59
C ASP A 64 -2.73 18.45 14.43
N ARG A 65 -1.71 18.30 13.57
CA ARG A 65 -1.73 17.41 12.41
C ARG A 65 -1.17 16.04 12.77
N ALA A 66 -1.76 15.01 12.19
CA ALA A 66 -1.32 13.61 12.31
C ALA A 66 -0.11 13.27 11.42
N GLU A 67 0.63 14.27 10.94
CA GLU A 67 1.81 14.09 10.06
C GLU A 67 2.97 13.51 10.88
N GLN A 68 3.42 12.30 10.53
CA GLN A 68 4.47 11.58 11.28
C GLN A 68 5.87 11.77 10.70
N GLY A 69 5.97 12.25 9.47
CA GLY A 69 7.22 12.52 8.76
C GLY A 69 7.09 13.75 7.87
N ARG A 70 8.22 14.41 7.58
CA ARG A 70 8.29 15.47 6.58
C ARG A 70 9.67 15.57 5.95
N TYR A 71 9.71 15.57 4.62
CA TYR A 71 10.90 15.87 3.85
C TYR A 71 10.98 17.35 3.44
N ARG A 72 12.10 18.00 3.76
CA ARG A 72 12.41 19.37 3.36
C ARG A 72 13.58 19.41 2.39
N PHE A 73 13.40 20.13 1.30
CA PHE A 73 14.39 20.23 0.25
C PHE A 73 14.46 21.62 -0.37
N THR A 74 15.47 21.83 -1.21
CA THR A 74 15.60 23.04 -2.03
C THR A 74 15.99 22.64 -3.44
N ILE A 75 15.19 23.09 -4.41
CA ILE A 75 15.49 22.92 -5.84
C ILE A 75 16.09 24.21 -6.39
N LYS A 76 17.16 24.06 -7.17
CA LYS A 76 17.76 25.14 -7.95
C LYS A 76 17.48 24.90 -9.44
N LYS A 77 16.81 25.86 -10.07
CA LYS A 77 16.60 25.90 -11.53
C LYS A 77 17.59 26.88 -12.15
N VAL A 78 18.39 26.43 -13.11
CA VAL A 78 19.35 27.26 -13.85
C VAL A 78 19.02 27.19 -15.33
N ASP A 79 18.74 28.34 -15.93
CA ASP A 79 18.59 28.45 -17.39
C ASP A 79 19.93 28.84 -18.00
N LEU A 80 20.50 27.94 -18.80
CA LEU A 80 21.69 28.19 -19.59
C LEU A 80 21.33 28.16 -21.07
N PHE A 81 21.16 29.34 -21.66
CA PHE A 81 20.89 29.52 -23.08
C PHE A 81 19.60 28.82 -23.58
N GLY A 82 18.56 28.77 -22.75
CA GLY A 82 17.29 28.11 -23.05
C GLY A 82 17.23 26.64 -22.60
N ASN A 83 18.34 26.08 -22.11
CA ASN A 83 18.35 24.77 -21.47
C ASN A 83 18.17 24.93 -19.96
N LYS A 84 17.00 24.54 -19.46
CA LYS A 84 16.72 24.49 -18.03
C LYS A 84 17.38 23.27 -17.42
N HIS A 85 18.19 23.50 -16.41
CA HIS A 85 18.76 22.45 -15.56
C HIS A 85 18.16 22.58 -14.17
N VAL A 86 17.70 21.46 -13.60
CA VAL A 86 17.10 21.38 -12.27
C VAL A 86 18.04 20.57 -11.39
N PHE A 87 18.25 21.03 -10.15
CA PHE A 87 19.14 20.35 -9.21
C PHE A 87 18.55 20.36 -7.82
N LEU A 88 18.55 19.19 -7.16
CA LEU A 88 18.40 19.11 -5.71
C LEU A 88 19.66 19.70 -5.05
N GLN A 89 19.49 20.72 -4.20
CA GLN A 89 20.61 21.28 -3.43
C GLN A 89 20.96 20.36 -2.26
N PRO A 90 22.26 20.19 -1.93
CA PRO A 90 22.66 19.49 -0.72
C PRO A 90 22.10 20.15 0.54
N GLY A 91 21.88 19.34 1.58
CA GLY A 91 21.37 19.82 2.86
C GLY A 91 19.88 19.58 3.07
N SER A 92 19.26 18.67 2.32
CA SER A 92 17.89 18.23 2.56
C SER A 92 17.72 17.66 3.97
N VAL A 93 16.51 17.72 4.52
CA VAL A 93 16.22 17.32 5.90
C VAL A 93 15.01 16.40 5.93
N ILE A 94 15.15 15.25 6.57
CA ILE A 94 14.02 14.40 6.99
C ILE A 94 13.68 14.76 8.44
N GLU A 95 12.42 15.07 8.72
CA GLU A 95 11.90 15.33 10.07
C GLU A 95 10.93 14.20 10.43
N LEU A 96 11.12 13.57 11.59
CA LEU A 96 10.25 12.52 12.11
C LEU A 96 9.59 13.00 13.42
N TYR A 97 8.29 12.81 13.56
CA TYR A 97 7.49 13.34 14.68
C TYR A 97 6.88 12.23 15.55
N ASN A 98 6.37 12.59 16.73
CA ASN A 98 5.82 11.64 17.71
C ASN A 98 6.84 10.62 18.22
N MET A 99 8.13 10.98 18.22
CA MET A 99 9.21 10.09 18.66
C MET A 99 9.18 9.80 20.17
N LYS A 100 8.22 10.34 20.92
CA LYS A 100 7.93 9.95 22.30
C LYS A 100 6.97 8.75 22.40
N GLU A 101 6.17 8.53 21.36
CA GLU A 101 5.20 7.43 21.28
C GLU A 101 5.80 6.19 20.61
N HIS A 102 6.85 6.39 19.81
CA HIS A 102 7.66 5.34 19.20
C HIS A 102 8.95 5.12 19.99
N ASP A 103 9.33 3.86 20.18
CA ASP A 103 10.55 3.50 20.91
C ASP A 103 11.44 2.48 20.19
N ARG A 104 11.05 2.00 19.01
CA ARG A 104 11.85 1.10 18.18
C ARG A 104 11.86 1.52 16.72
N VAL A 105 12.90 1.08 16.00
CA VAL A 105 13.10 1.35 14.57
C VAL A 105 11.94 0.81 13.74
N GLU A 106 11.42 -0.36 14.08
CA GLU A 106 10.30 -0.98 13.37
C GLU A 106 9.03 -0.13 13.38
N ASP A 107 8.85 0.70 14.42
CA ASP A 107 7.66 1.55 14.55
C ASP A 107 7.69 2.73 13.57
N ILE A 108 8.87 3.09 13.05
CA ILE A 108 9.09 4.28 12.20
C ILE A 108 9.75 3.95 10.85
N ALA A 109 10.15 2.70 10.62
CA ALA A 109 10.86 2.27 9.42
C ALA A 109 10.11 2.64 8.13
N ARG A 110 8.78 2.44 8.11
CA ARG A 110 7.95 2.83 6.96
C ARG A 110 7.97 4.35 6.73
N ILE A 111 7.84 5.13 7.78
CA ILE A 111 7.84 6.61 7.71
C ILE A 111 9.20 7.08 7.18
N LEU A 112 10.29 6.54 7.73
CA LEU A 112 11.64 6.84 7.27
C LEU A 112 11.82 6.49 5.78
N SER A 113 11.37 5.31 5.36
CA SER A 113 11.44 4.86 3.98
C SER A 113 10.66 5.78 3.04
N HIS A 114 9.47 6.23 3.44
CA HIS A 114 8.65 7.18 2.69
C HIS A 114 9.32 8.55 2.54
N GLU A 115 9.79 9.14 3.65
CA GLU A 115 10.47 10.44 3.60
C GLU A 115 11.80 10.38 2.85
N TYR A 116 12.50 9.26 2.92
CA TYR A 116 13.67 9.02 2.09
C TYR A 116 13.29 8.77 0.62
N GLY A 117 12.13 8.19 0.35
CA GLY A 117 11.58 8.07 -1.00
C GLY A 117 11.38 9.42 -1.67
N HIS A 118 10.92 10.43 -0.93
CA HIS A 118 10.94 11.82 -1.42
C HIS A 118 12.35 12.30 -1.76
N HIS A 119 13.33 12.02 -0.91
CA HIS A 119 14.73 12.37 -1.18
C HIS A 119 15.26 11.73 -2.47
N PHE A 120 15.04 10.42 -2.59
CA PHE A 120 15.48 9.62 -3.72
C PHE A 120 14.86 10.08 -5.03
N THR A 121 13.52 10.11 -5.07
CA THR A 121 12.78 10.40 -6.30
C THR A 121 13.05 11.82 -6.78
N LEU A 122 13.01 12.82 -5.90
CA LEU A 122 13.25 14.21 -6.28
C LEU A 122 14.70 14.47 -6.74
N HIS A 123 15.68 13.72 -6.22
CA HIS A 123 17.06 13.80 -6.72
C HIS A 123 17.14 13.39 -8.19
N TYR A 124 16.65 12.20 -8.53
CA TYR A 124 16.77 11.66 -9.88
C TYR A 124 15.82 12.34 -10.87
N LEU A 125 14.60 12.70 -10.45
CA LEU A 125 13.69 13.49 -11.28
C LEU A 125 14.29 14.86 -11.63
N ALA A 126 14.98 15.53 -10.71
CA ALA A 126 15.61 16.81 -11.02
C ALA A 126 16.68 16.68 -12.12
N LYS A 127 17.39 15.55 -12.13
CA LYS A 127 18.48 15.26 -13.05
C LYS A 127 18.00 14.77 -14.42
N GLU A 128 17.07 13.82 -14.44
CA GLU A 128 16.70 13.03 -15.62
C GLU A 128 15.27 13.29 -16.13
N ASP A 129 14.37 13.84 -15.29
CA ASP A 129 12.98 14.19 -15.67
C ASP A 129 12.55 15.57 -15.15
N PRO A 130 13.26 16.66 -15.53
CA PRO A 130 13.07 17.98 -14.95
C PRO A 130 11.69 18.60 -15.22
N LEU A 131 10.92 18.04 -16.18
CA LEU A 131 9.54 18.45 -16.44
C LEU A 131 8.65 18.21 -15.22
N PHE A 132 8.96 17.24 -14.37
CA PHE A 132 8.27 17.01 -13.10
C PHE A 132 8.04 18.29 -12.28
N PHE A 133 9.02 19.21 -12.27
CA PHE A 133 8.97 20.43 -11.46
C PHE A 133 8.32 21.64 -12.16
N ASP A 134 8.03 21.55 -13.45
CA ASP A 134 7.44 22.64 -14.26
C ASP A 134 6.04 22.28 -14.74
N ASP A 135 5.86 21.05 -15.23
CA ASP A 135 4.61 20.48 -15.70
C ASP A 135 4.64 18.95 -15.53
N TRP A 136 4.28 18.49 -14.32
CA TRP A 136 4.34 17.06 -13.98
C TRP A 136 3.48 16.19 -14.89
N ARG A 137 2.44 16.72 -15.57
CA ARG A 137 1.63 15.96 -16.53
C ARG A 137 2.42 15.54 -17.77
N GLU A 138 3.45 16.30 -18.11
CA GLU A 138 4.35 16.04 -19.23
C GLU A 138 5.62 15.27 -18.80
N SER A 139 5.76 14.98 -17.50
CA SER A 139 6.89 14.19 -16.98
C SER A 139 6.77 12.73 -17.41
N GLN A 140 7.92 12.08 -17.59
CA GLN A 140 7.96 10.66 -17.95
C GLN A 140 7.39 9.79 -16.84
N VAL A 141 7.69 10.12 -15.58
CA VAL A 141 7.19 9.36 -14.42
C VAL A 141 5.66 9.34 -14.38
N TYR A 142 5.02 10.45 -14.70
CA TYR A 142 3.55 10.56 -14.76
C TYR A 142 2.95 9.63 -15.83
N GLN A 143 3.60 9.57 -17.00
CA GLN A 143 3.15 8.76 -18.14
C GLN A 143 3.34 7.26 -17.88
N VAL A 144 4.54 6.84 -17.43
CA VAL A 144 4.81 5.41 -17.18
C VAL A 144 3.97 4.84 -16.05
N ARG A 145 3.55 5.69 -15.10
CA ARG A 145 2.68 5.33 -13.99
C ARG A 145 1.18 5.37 -14.34
N GLY A 146 0.82 5.79 -15.55
CA GLY A 146 -0.57 5.83 -16.03
C GLY A 146 -1.47 6.80 -15.25
N LEU A 147 -0.89 7.87 -14.71
CA LEU A 147 -1.59 8.79 -13.82
C LEU A 147 -2.58 9.72 -14.56
N ASP A 148 -2.58 9.71 -15.89
CA ASP A 148 -3.55 10.40 -16.75
C ASP A 148 -4.96 9.81 -16.65
N SER A 149 -5.07 8.56 -16.15
CA SER A 149 -6.35 7.88 -15.93
C SER A 149 -7.08 8.34 -14.67
N PHE A 150 -6.47 9.21 -13.85
CA PHE A 150 -7.00 9.65 -12.55
C PHE A 150 -7.15 11.17 -12.51
N GLU A 151 -8.37 11.68 -12.71
CA GLU A 151 -8.66 13.11 -12.78
C GLU A 151 -8.31 13.88 -11.50
N GLN A 152 -8.29 13.20 -10.35
CA GLN A 152 -7.96 13.76 -9.04
C GLN A 152 -6.47 14.11 -8.91
N VAL A 153 -5.60 13.41 -9.64
CA VAL A 153 -4.16 13.63 -9.56
C VAL A 153 -3.87 15.06 -9.98
N GLY A 154 -3.34 15.83 -9.03
CA GLY A 154 -3.03 17.25 -9.18
C GLY A 154 -4.18 18.13 -9.71
N ALA A 155 -5.42 17.83 -9.28
CA ALA A 155 -6.56 18.72 -9.46
C ALA A 155 -6.28 20.13 -8.87
N GLN A 156 -6.89 21.17 -9.43
CA GLN A 156 -6.67 22.55 -8.94
C GLN A 156 -7.33 22.76 -7.56
N GLY A 157 -6.54 22.98 -6.52
CA GLY A 157 -7.04 23.24 -5.16
C GLY A 157 -6.06 22.74 -4.09
N GLU A 158 -6.53 22.60 -2.85
CA GLU A 158 -5.88 21.72 -1.87
C GLU A 158 -6.08 20.29 -2.37
N VAL A 159 -5.07 19.75 -3.05
CA VAL A 159 -5.01 18.34 -3.42
C VAL A 159 -4.84 17.56 -2.12
N GLU A 160 -5.71 16.59 -1.85
CA GLU A 160 -5.49 15.70 -0.72
C GLU A 160 -4.14 15.01 -0.90
N HIS A 161 -3.41 14.83 0.21
CA HIS A 161 -2.01 14.37 0.22
C HIS A 161 -1.78 13.15 -0.67
N GLN A 162 -2.66 12.15 -0.57
CA GLN A 162 -2.68 10.93 -1.40
C GLN A 162 -2.74 11.13 -2.93
N TRP A 163 -3.15 12.30 -3.43
CA TRP A 163 -3.26 12.60 -4.87
C TRP A 163 -2.10 13.46 -5.40
N ASP A 164 -1.17 13.84 -4.53
CA ASP A 164 0.05 14.54 -4.95
C ASP A 164 1.03 13.57 -5.62
N VAL A 165 1.56 13.96 -6.78
CA VAL A 165 2.46 13.10 -7.56
C VAL A 165 3.76 12.82 -6.80
N GLY A 166 4.24 13.76 -5.98
CA GLY A 166 5.40 13.58 -5.12
C GLY A 166 5.18 12.46 -4.09
N GLU A 167 4.00 12.41 -3.47
CA GLU A 167 3.65 11.34 -2.53
C GLU A 167 3.48 9.98 -3.22
N ILE A 168 2.86 9.96 -4.40
CA ILE A 168 2.70 8.73 -5.19
C ILE A 168 4.07 8.14 -5.52
N VAL A 169 5.04 8.96 -5.97
CA VAL A 169 6.38 8.45 -6.28
C VAL A 169 7.18 8.05 -5.05
N ALA A 170 6.96 8.71 -3.90
CA ALA A 170 7.55 8.29 -2.63
C ALA A 170 7.02 6.91 -2.19
N GLU A 171 5.72 6.64 -2.36
CA GLU A 171 5.14 5.31 -2.08
C GLU A 171 5.58 4.25 -3.10
N ASP A 172 5.78 4.62 -4.38
CA ASP A 172 6.41 3.74 -5.37
C ASP A 172 7.83 3.37 -4.92
N TYR A 173 8.59 4.31 -4.36
CA TYR A 173 9.91 4.04 -3.79
C TYR A 173 9.84 3.04 -2.63
N VAL A 174 8.91 3.21 -1.67
CA VAL A 174 8.74 2.24 -0.58
C VAL A 174 8.48 0.84 -1.14
N GLN A 175 7.63 0.72 -2.15
CA GLN A 175 7.33 -0.57 -2.79
C GLN A 175 8.56 -1.19 -3.48
N LEU A 176 9.34 -0.41 -4.21
CA LEU A 176 10.44 -0.92 -5.04
C LEU A 176 11.78 -1.05 -4.30
N TYR A 177 12.05 -0.18 -3.33
CA TYR A 177 13.36 0.01 -2.71
C TYR A 177 13.30 0.08 -1.18
N GLY A 178 12.10 0.12 -0.59
CA GLY A 178 11.95 0.11 0.86
C GLY A 178 12.59 -1.13 1.52
N SER A 179 13.12 -0.94 2.73
CA SER A 179 13.68 -2.00 3.56
C SER A 179 12.64 -3.07 3.91
N GLU A 180 13.09 -4.26 4.32
CA GLU A 180 12.21 -5.31 4.82
C GLU A 180 11.42 -4.85 6.06
N THR A 181 12.06 -4.08 6.95
CA THR A 181 11.43 -3.52 8.14
C THR A 181 10.29 -2.56 7.79
N ALA A 182 10.48 -1.70 6.78
CA ALA A 182 9.44 -0.79 6.29
C ALA A 182 8.24 -1.52 5.67
N LYS A 183 8.43 -2.78 5.27
CA LYS A 183 7.44 -3.63 4.61
C LYS A 183 6.84 -4.68 5.55
N ASN A 184 6.86 -4.41 6.85
CA ASN A 184 6.39 -5.33 7.88
C ASN A 184 4.92 -5.78 7.66
N ILE A 185 4.68 -7.06 7.95
CA ILE A 185 3.41 -7.76 7.74
C ILE A 185 2.65 -7.84 9.05
N TYR A 186 1.35 -7.54 8.99
CA TYR A 186 0.41 -7.77 10.08
C TYR A 186 -0.37 -9.05 9.86
N GLU A 187 -0.35 -9.95 10.84
CA GLU A 187 -1.11 -11.19 10.80
C GLU A 187 -2.56 -10.94 11.25
N ALA A 188 -3.46 -10.80 10.27
CA ALA A 188 -4.89 -10.64 10.51
C ALA A 188 -5.61 -11.99 10.60
N LYS A 189 -6.59 -12.11 11.49
CA LYS A 189 -7.39 -13.32 11.71
C LYS A 189 -8.85 -13.06 11.38
N ASP A 190 -9.45 -13.96 10.62
CA ASP A 190 -10.87 -13.83 10.29
C ASP A 190 -11.78 -14.08 11.52
N LEU A 191 -13.09 -13.94 11.33
CA LEU A 191 -14.04 -14.17 12.41
C LEU A 191 -13.98 -15.61 12.97
N GLY A 192 -13.70 -16.61 12.12
CA GLY A 192 -13.63 -18.01 12.53
C GLY A 192 -12.42 -18.27 13.43
N GLU A 193 -11.27 -17.76 13.02
CA GLU A 193 -10.01 -17.87 13.77
C GLU A 193 -10.09 -17.12 15.11
N ARG A 194 -10.62 -15.90 15.12
CA ARG A 194 -10.80 -15.13 16.36
C ARG A 194 -11.69 -15.85 17.38
N ILE A 195 -12.78 -16.47 16.93
CA ILE A 195 -13.65 -17.26 17.81
C ILE A 195 -12.93 -18.50 18.33
N LEU A 196 -12.22 -19.22 17.47
CA LEU A 196 -11.53 -20.46 17.84
C LEU A 196 -10.40 -20.23 18.85
N GLU A 197 -9.66 -19.12 18.69
CA GLU A 197 -8.48 -18.81 19.49
C GLU A 197 -8.77 -17.93 20.70
N GLU A 198 -10.04 -17.51 20.89
CA GLU A 198 -10.43 -16.51 21.89
C GLU A 198 -9.59 -15.22 21.77
N ALA A 199 -9.17 -14.88 20.55
CA ALA A 199 -8.31 -13.74 20.28
C ALA A 199 -9.12 -12.44 20.28
N GLU A 200 -8.60 -11.43 21.00
CA GLU A 200 -9.10 -10.06 20.88
C GLU A 200 -8.60 -9.44 19.56
N ASP A 201 -9.36 -8.48 19.03
CA ASP A 201 -8.91 -7.70 17.88
C ASP A 201 -7.61 -6.99 18.23
N LEU A 202 -6.53 -7.42 17.57
CA LEU A 202 -5.25 -6.72 17.63
C LEU A 202 -5.41 -5.37 16.91
N GLY A 203 -4.86 -4.31 17.51
CA GLY A 203 -4.83 -3.00 16.89
C GLY A 203 -3.95 -3.05 15.64
N TYR A 204 -4.53 -2.79 14.48
CA TYR A 204 -3.79 -2.58 13.24
C TYR A 204 -3.70 -1.09 12.93
N GLY A 205 -2.72 -0.70 12.13
CA GLY A 205 -2.55 0.68 11.67
C GLY A 205 -2.20 0.76 10.19
N ASN A 206 -2.28 1.97 9.63
CA ASN A 206 -1.88 2.22 8.25
C ASN A 206 -0.38 1.95 7.99
N ALA A 207 0.42 1.85 9.05
CA ALA A 207 1.83 1.48 8.98
C ALA A 207 2.04 0.02 8.54
N ASN A 208 1.04 -0.86 8.67
CA ASN A 208 1.17 -2.26 8.27
C ASN A 208 1.11 -2.41 6.75
N TYR A 209 2.20 -2.89 6.15
CA TYR A 209 2.43 -2.81 4.72
C TYR A 209 1.46 -3.68 3.90
N ASN A 210 1.14 -4.88 4.37
CA ASN A 210 0.17 -5.77 3.73
C ASN A 210 -1.30 -5.30 3.84
N ILE A 211 -1.58 -4.26 4.61
CA ILE A 211 -2.92 -3.66 4.72
C ILE A 211 -3.03 -2.43 3.81
N SER A 212 -1.99 -1.60 3.81
CA SER A 212 -1.94 -0.37 3.03
C SER A 212 -0.55 -0.19 2.42
N PRO A 213 -0.21 -0.87 1.30
CA PRO A 213 1.11 -0.74 0.69
C PRO A 213 1.45 0.68 0.24
N GLN A 214 0.42 1.49 -0.06
CA GLN A 214 0.51 2.91 -0.36
C GLN A 214 -0.69 3.65 0.26
N GLU A 215 -0.60 4.97 0.44
CA GLU A 215 -1.69 5.82 0.94
C GLU A 215 -2.91 5.80 0.01
N ASN A 216 -2.71 6.06 -1.28
CA ASN A 216 -3.80 6.13 -2.26
C ASN A 216 -4.26 4.74 -2.70
N ARG A 217 -5.43 4.29 -2.26
CA ARG A 217 -5.92 2.93 -2.57
C ARG A 217 -6.70 2.82 -3.88
N GLN A 218 -6.91 3.93 -4.58
CA GLN A 218 -7.62 3.99 -5.86
C GLN A 218 -6.67 3.87 -7.05
N ILE A 219 -5.42 4.32 -6.90
CA ILE A 219 -4.36 4.09 -7.88
C ILE A 219 -3.85 2.66 -7.70
N PRO A 220 -3.68 1.86 -8.77
CA PRO A 220 -3.10 0.53 -8.63
C PRO A 220 -1.66 0.57 -8.11
N LEU A 221 -1.22 -0.50 -7.45
CA LEU A 221 0.14 -0.62 -6.93
C LEU A 221 1.20 -0.51 -8.05
N VAL A 222 2.44 -0.18 -7.70
CA VAL A 222 3.52 0.01 -8.69
C VAL A 222 3.75 -1.24 -9.55
N GLN A 223 3.48 -2.43 -9.00
CA GLN A 223 3.59 -3.71 -9.70
C GLN A 223 2.62 -3.87 -10.88
N ALA A 224 1.51 -3.13 -10.90
CA ALA A 224 0.60 -3.10 -12.05
C ALA A 224 1.17 -2.30 -13.24
N TYR A 225 2.25 -1.54 -13.03
CA TYR A 225 2.92 -0.73 -14.06
C TYR A 225 4.41 -1.12 -14.16
N PRO A 226 4.76 -2.25 -14.82
CA PRO A 226 6.16 -2.71 -14.90
C PRO A 226 7.14 -1.68 -15.49
N ALA A 227 6.65 -0.79 -16.37
CA ALA A 227 7.44 0.29 -16.95
C ALA A 227 7.93 1.30 -15.89
N THR A 228 7.19 1.49 -14.78
CA THR A 228 7.59 2.36 -13.68
C THR A 228 8.85 1.84 -12.99
N LYS A 229 8.96 0.52 -12.78
CA LYS A 229 10.17 -0.10 -12.22
C LYS A 229 11.38 0.20 -13.11
N SER A 230 11.27 -0.12 -14.40
CA SER A 230 12.35 0.11 -15.37
C SER A 230 12.76 1.57 -15.46
N PHE A 231 11.79 2.50 -15.43
CA PHE A 231 12.05 3.93 -15.38
C PHE A 231 12.93 4.31 -14.18
N TRP A 232 12.59 3.85 -12.97
CA TRP A 232 13.37 4.16 -11.78
C TRP A 232 14.78 3.56 -11.82
N GLU A 233 14.92 2.32 -12.26
CA GLU A 233 16.23 1.67 -12.40
C GLU A 233 17.10 2.40 -13.43
N ASP A 234 16.52 2.83 -14.55
CA ASP A 234 17.22 3.53 -15.63
C ASP A 234 17.75 4.91 -15.19
N ILE A 235 16.93 5.71 -14.49
CA ILE A 235 17.34 7.07 -14.12
C ILE A 235 18.23 7.11 -12.86
N SER A 236 18.09 6.13 -11.97
CA SER A 236 18.86 6.08 -10.72
C SER A 236 20.14 5.26 -10.83
N GLY A 237 20.16 4.26 -11.70
CA GLY A 237 21.19 3.22 -11.71
C GLY A 237 21.16 2.30 -10.49
N VAL A 238 20.10 2.37 -9.66
CA VAL A 238 19.87 1.51 -8.50
C VAL A 238 18.92 0.40 -8.91
N GLU A 239 19.37 -0.85 -8.84
CA GLU A 239 18.54 -2.02 -9.15
C GLU A 239 17.53 -2.29 -8.03
N SER A 240 16.27 -2.50 -8.40
CA SER A 240 15.23 -2.89 -7.44
C SER A 240 15.19 -4.40 -7.30
N ARG A 241 15.18 -4.87 -6.03
CA ARG A 241 15.00 -6.29 -5.69
C ARG A 241 13.60 -6.81 -5.98
N ALA A 242 12.66 -5.92 -6.34
CA ALA A 242 11.27 -6.28 -6.52
C ALA A 242 11.07 -7.20 -7.74
N VAL A 243 10.54 -8.38 -7.51
CA VAL A 243 10.08 -9.35 -8.50
C VAL A 243 8.65 -9.02 -8.94
N HIS A 244 8.38 -9.23 -10.23
CA HIS A 244 7.03 -9.09 -10.77
C HIS A 244 6.21 -10.37 -10.56
N TYR A 245 4.99 -10.23 -10.05
CA TYR A 245 4.05 -11.33 -9.82
C TYR A 245 2.80 -11.16 -10.68
N ALA A 246 2.19 -12.28 -11.08
CA ALA A 246 0.91 -12.25 -11.77
C ALA A 246 -0.20 -11.63 -10.89
N SER A 247 -1.24 -11.06 -11.51
CA SER A 247 -2.37 -10.52 -10.75
C SER A 247 -3.11 -11.61 -9.98
N ILE A 248 -3.53 -11.29 -8.75
CA ILE A 248 -4.38 -12.17 -7.94
C ILE A 248 -5.82 -12.05 -8.43
N GLN A 249 -6.57 -13.14 -8.42
CA GLN A 249 -8.00 -13.18 -8.72
C GLN A 249 -8.74 -13.63 -7.47
N ILE A 250 -9.54 -12.72 -6.91
CA ILE A 250 -10.41 -13.00 -5.77
C ILE A 250 -11.81 -13.35 -6.28
N THR A 251 -12.49 -14.25 -5.57
CA THR A 251 -13.88 -14.67 -5.81
C THR A 251 -14.63 -14.85 -4.48
N VAL A 252 -15.95 -14.73 -4.50
CA VAL A 252 -16.82 -15.26 -3.43
C VAL A 252 -17.17 -16.69 -3.81
N SER A 253 -16.54 -17.66 -3.16
CA SER A 253 -16.74 -19.08 -3.46
C SER A 253 -18.04 -19.63 -2.88
N GLU A 254 -18.52 -19.05 -1.78
CA GLU A 254 -19.74 -19.50 -1.12
C GLU A 254 -20.47 -18.34 -0.40
N VAL A 255 -21.80 -18.36 -0.46
CA VAL A 255 -22.68 -17.51 0.35
C VAL A 255 -23.61 -18.41 1.14
N ARG A 256 -23.51 -18.39 2.48
CA ARG A 256 -24.40 -19.16 3.36
C ARG A 256 -25.40 -18.25 4.04
N HIS A 257 -26.68 -18.61 3.95
CA HIS A 257 -27.75 -17.97 4.71
C HIS A 257 -27.91 -18.71 6.04
N LEU A 258 -27.50 -18.08 7.14
CA LEU A 258 -27.49 -18.71 8.46
C LEU A 258 -28.83 -18.58 9.19
N GLY A 259 -29.81 -17.89 8.59
CA GLY A 259 -31.08 -17.55 9.23
C GLY A 259 -31.02 -16.22 9.99
N HIS A 260 -32.17 -15.70 10.39
CA HIS A 260 -32.30 -14.43 11.14
C HIS A 260 -31.62 -13.20 10.50
N GLY A 261 -31.43 -13.21 9.18
CA GLY A 261 -30.75 -12.15 8.45
C GLY A 261 -29.22 -12.26 8.43
N TYR A 262 -28.63 -13.24 9.11
CA TYR A 262 -27.19 -13.47 9.08
C TYR A 262 -26.75 -14.16 7.79
N LYS A 263 -25.68 -13.61 7.18
CA LYS A 263 -25.04 -14.15 5.98
C LYS A 263 -23.56 -14.37 6.24
N GLN A 264 -23.04 -15.46 5.72
CA GLN A 264 -21.62 -15.75 5.65
C GLN A 264 -21.15 -15.68 4.20
N PHE A 265 -20.05 -14.98 3.97
CA PHE A 265 -19.37 -14.94 2.69
C PHE A 265 -18.03 -15.64 2.86
N VAL A 266 -17.78 -16.65 2.03
CA VAL A 266 -16.46 -17.29 1.94
C VAL A 266 -15.78 -16.76 0.69
N PHE A 267 -14.67 -16.07 0.90
CA PHE A 267 -13.80 -15.60 -0.15
C PHE A 267 -12.73 -16.64 -0.44
N SER A 268 -12.29 -16.72 -1.69
CA SER A 268 -11.13 -17.49 -2.11
C SER A 268 -10.37 -16.80 -3.22
N TRP A 269 -9.06 -17.00 -3.29
CA TRP A 269 -8.22 -16.44 -4.34
C TRP A 269 -7.19 -17.45 -4.86
N ASN A 270 -6.71 -17.24 -6.09
CA ASN A 270 -5.61 -18.03 -6.61
C ASN A 270 -4.27 -17.55 -6.04
N LYS A 271 -3.32 -18.48 -5.97
CA LYS A 271 -1.92 -18.13 -5.73
C LYS A 271 -1.35 -17.38 -6.92
N SER A 272 -0.47 -16.43 -6.63
CA SER A 272 0.27 -15.68 -7.65
C SER A 272 1.74 -16.13 -7.68
N THR A 273 2.30 -16.18 -8.89
CA THR A 273 3.67 -16.60 -9.14
C THR A 273 4.38 -15.60 -10.04
N SER A 274 5.69 -15.46 -9.87
CA SER A 274 6.56 -14.76 -10.80
C SER A 274 6.82 -15.60 -12.06
N PRO A 275 7.32 -15.00 -13.15
CA PRO A 275 7.77 -15.73 -14.33
C PRO A 275 8.83 -16.80 -14.05
N GLU A 276 9.66 -16.59 -13.02
CA GLU A 276 10.72 -17.49 -12.56
C GLU A 276 10.20 -18.60 -11.63
N GLY A 277 8.93 -18.52 -11.22
CA GLY A 277 8.26 -19.54 -10.39
C GLY A 277 8.30 -19.28 -8.89
N SER A 278 8.75 -18.10 -8.43
CA SER A 278 8.60 -17.70 -7.03
C SER A 278 7.12 -17.45 -6.72
N GLU A 279 6.64 -17.87 -5.56
CA GLU A 279 5.26 -17.62 -5.11
C GLU A 279 5.20 -16.43 -4.15
N ILE A 280 4.06 -15.74 -4.11
CA ILE A 280 3.78 -14.75 -3.05
C ILE A 280 3.80 -15.45 -1.69
N GLU A 281 4.47 -14.85 -0.69
CA GLU A 281 4.66 -15.43 0.65
C GLU A 281 3.43 -15.26 1.54
N ASN A 282 2.81 -14.08 1.50
CA ASN A 282 1.66 -13.73 2.34
C ASN A 282 0.55 -13.11 1.51
N TYR A 283 -0.70 -13.42 1.84
CA TYR A 283 -1.88 -12.85 1.21
C TYR A 283 -2.77 -12.28 2.31
N THR A 284 -3.23 -11.05 2.13
CA THR A 284 -4.12 -10.39 3.07
C THR A 284 -5.39 -9.96 2.37
N LEU A 285 -6.52 -10.55 2.76
CA LEU A 285 -7.84 -10.04 2.39
C LEU A 285 -8.11 -8.78 3.19
N VAL A 286 -8.45 -7.69 2.49
CA VAL A 286 -8.84 -6.42 3.10
C VAL A 286 -10.25 -6.01 2.65
N GLY A 287 -10.97 -5.36 3.56
CA GLY A 287 -12.23 -4.67 3.30
C GLY A 287 -11.99 -3.17 3.20
N LEU A 288 -12.60 -2.53 2.22
CA LEU A 288 -12.49 -1.11 1.90
C LEU A 288 -13.88 -0.48 1.91
N ASP A 289 -13.96 0.77 2.35
CA ASP A 289 -15.19 1.54 2.26
C ASP A 289 -15.53 1.93 0.80
N GLU A 290 -16.62 2.67 0.61
CA GLU A 290 -17.08 3.05 -0.74
C GLU A 290 -16.11 4.00 -1.47
N ASN A 291 -15.31 4.77 -0.71
CA ASN A 291 -14.39 5.77 -1.24
C ASN A 291 -12.92 5.29 -1.25
N PHE A 292 -12.64 4.10 -0.73
CA PHE A 292 -11.29 3.54 -0.54
C PHE A 292 -10.42 4.34 0.46
N GLU A 293 -11.04 5.18 1.29
CA GLU A 293 -10.37 6.02 2.30
C GLU A 293 -10.00 5.21 3.54
N SER A 294 -10.90 4.30 3.94
CA SER A 294 -10.70 3.41 5.09
C SER A 294 -10.45 1.98 4.64
N VAL A 295 -9.60 1.28 5.39
CA VAL A 295 -9.31 -0.14 5.20
C VAL A 295 -9.41 -0.89 6.51
N ILE A 296 -9.88 -2.13 6.44
CA ILE A 296 -9.79 -3.10 7.53
C ILE A 296 -9.13 -4.39 7.01
N PRO A 297 -8.18 -4.97 7.75
CA PRO A 297 -7.70 -6.31 7.45
C PRO A 297 -8.74 -7.34 7.90
N ILE A 298 -8.89 -8.40 7.11
CA ILE A 298 -9.83 -9.49 7.40
C ILE A 298 -9.06 -10.75 7.77
N LYS A 299 -8.14 -11.16 6.91
CA LYS A 299 -7.34 -12.36 7.13
C LYS A 299 -6.01 -12.26 6.41
N THR A 300 -4.96 -12.74 7.04
CA THR A 300 -3.66 -13.00 6.40
C THR A 300 -3.41 -14.50 6.36
N THR A 301 -2.99 -15.00 5.20
CA THR A 301 -2.61 -16.40 5.00
C THR A 301 -1.22 -16.48 4.38
N THR A 302 -0.44 -17.48 4.76
CA THR A 302 0.82 -17.80 4.08
C THR A 302 0.59 -18.58 2.78
N LYS A 303 1.63 -18.75 1.97
CA LYS A 303 1.59 -19.58 0.77
C LYS A 303 1.28 -21.06 1.04
N GLU A 304 1.53 -21.56 2.25
CA GLU A 304 1.23 -22.95 2.62
C GLU A 304 -0.23 -23.18 2.99
N GLU A 305 -0.95 -22.12 3.33
CA GLU A 305 -2.32 -22.19 3.82
C GLU A 305 -3.38 -22.19 2.71
N ASP A 306 -4.61 -22.51 3.09
CA ASP A 306 -5.75 -22.38 2.20
C ASP A 306 -6.06 -20.89 1.99
N GLN A 307 -6.06 -20.47 0.72
CA GLN A 307 -6.26 -19.09 0.28
C GLN A 307 -7.73 -18.69 0.36
N THR A 308 -8.27 -18.66 1.58
CA THR A 308 -9.69 -18.44 1.87
C THR A 308 -9.89 -17.63 3.15
N ALA A 309 -10.98 -16.87 3.21
CA ALA A 309 -11.34 -16.09 4.39
C ALA A 309 -12.87 -16.01 4.56
N ILE A 310 -13.31 -15.89 5.80
CA ILE A 310 -14.73 -15.73 6.16
C ILE A 310 -15.04 -14.27 6.49
N VAL A 311 -16.07 -13.71 5.86
CA VAL A 311 -16.61 -12.37 6.13
C VAL A 311 -18.10 -12.45 6.46
N GLY A 312 -18.56 -11.58 7.36
CA GLY A 312 -19.96 -11.44 7.76
C GLY A 312 -20.20 -12.21 9.06
N SER A 313 -20.91 -13.33 8.97
CA SER A 313 -21.41 -14.03 10.16
C SER A 313 -20.99 -15.49 10.25
N LEU A 314 -20.96 -15.99 11.47
CA LEU A 314 -20.74 -17.39 11.83
C LEU A 314 -21.82 -17.86 12.80
N VAL A 315 -22.18 -19.14 12.71
CA VAL A 315 -23.07 -19.80 13.66
C VAL A 315 -22.35 -20.96 14.32
N GLU A 316 -22.30 -20.95 15.64
CA GLU A 316 -21.85 -22.08 16.45
C GLU A 316 -23.09 -22.76 17.04
N SER A 317 -23.19 -24.08 16.90
CA SER A 317 -24.29 -24.86 17.47
C SER A 317 -23.75 -26.01 18.31
N ASP A 318 -24.20 -26.09 19.57
CA ASP A 318 -23.93 -27.23 20.46
C ASP A 318 -25.04 -28.29 20.42
N GLY A 319 -25.95 -28.18 19.44
CA GLY A 319 -27.14 -29.03 19.29
C GLY A 319 -28.32 -28.65 20.20
N ARG A 320 -28.16 -27.67 21.10
CA ARG A 320 -29.24 -27.11 21.95
C ARG A 320 -29.41 -25.61 21.78
N VAL A 321 -28.31 -24.90 21.56
CA VAL A 321 -28.26 -23.45 21.41
C VAL A 321 -27.44 -23.12 20.17
N GLU A 322 -27.98 -22.23 19.35
CA GLU A 322 -27.24 -21.58 18.27
C GLU A 322 -26.75 -20.22 18.75
N ARG A 323 -25.46 -19.94 18.58
CA ARG A 323 -24.83 -18.65 18.84
C ARG A 323 -24.40 -18.05 17.52
N TYR A 324 -24.82 -16.83 17.27
CA TYR A 324 -24.49 -16.08 16.06
C TYR A 324 -23.44 -15.03 16.39
N TYR A 325 -22.38 -15.02 15.60
CA TYR A 325 -21.30 -14.06 15.65
C TYR A 325 -21.29 -13.28 14.34
N SER A 326 -21.02 -11.98 14.39
CA SER A 326 -20.93 -11.14 13.20
C SER A 326 -19.81 -10.12 13.37
N ASP A 327 -18.98 -9.99 12.34
CA ASP A 327 -17.93 -8.98 12.27
C ASP A 327 -18.47 -7.57 11.92
N ARG A 328 -19.72 -7.49 11.45
CA ARG A 328 -20.41 -6.26 11.01
C ARG A 328 -19.61 -5.44 9.98
N ILE A 329 -18.69 -6.06 9.26
CA ILE A 329 -17.79 -5.38 8.30
C ILE A 329 -18.61 -4.65 7.23
N ILE A 330 -19.52 -5.38 6.59
CA ILE A 330 -20.39 -4.85 5.53
C ILE A 330 -21.36 -3.81 6.09
N GLU A 331 -21.90 -4.04 7.30
CA GLU A 331 -22.82 -3.11 7.98
C GLU A 331 -22.14 -1.77 8.32
N ARG A 332 -20.82 -1.78 8.52
CA ARG A 332 -19.99 -0.59 8.77
C ARG A 332 -19.59 0.15 7.49
N GLY A 333 -20.03 -0.31 6.32
CA GLY A 333 -19.77 0.33 5.04
C GLY A 333 -18.55 -0.21 4.28
N PHE A 334 -17.86 -1.23 4.79
CA PHE A 334 -16.76 -1.89 4.08
C PHE A 334 -17.30 -2.96 3.15
N ASN A 335 -17.57 -2.57 1.90
CA ASN A 335 -18.24 -3.40 0.90
C ASN A 335 -17.39 -3.69 -0.34
N HIS A 336 -16.18 -3.16 -0.43
CA HIS A 336 -15.20 -3.48 -1.46
C HIS A 336 -14.11 -4.38 -0.88
N PHE A 337 -13.78 -5.48 -1.55
CA PHE A 337 -12.86 -6.49 -1.06
C PHE A 337 -11.77 -6.74 -2.10
N LYS A 338 -10.51 -6.73 -1.66
CA LYS A 338 -9.36 -7.13 -2.48
C LYS A 338 -8.33 -7.87 -1.63
N VAL A 339 -7.48 -8.64 -2.29
CA VAL A 339 -6.34 -9.31 -1.67
C VAL A 339 -5.08 -8.53 -2.00
N ILE A 340 -4.25 -8.27 -0.99
CA ILE A 340 -2.88 -7.81 -1.14
C ILE A 340 -1.95 -9.00 -0.95
N GLY A 341 -1.18 -9.36 -1.98
CA GLY A 341 -0.12 -10.36 -1.90
C GLY A 341 1.23 -9.70 -1.69
N ILE A 342 2.01 -10.19 -0.73
CA ILE A 342 3.38 -9.75 -0.46
C ILE A 342 4.39 -10.86 -0.77
N GLY A 343 5.32 -10.59 -1.69
CA GLY A 343 6.41 -11.48 -2.08
C GLY A 343 7.56 -11.54 -1.06
N GLU A 344 8.55 -12.38 -1.34
CA GLU A 344 9.71 -12.60 -0.46
C GLU A 344 10.52 -11.34 -0.17
N ASN A 345 10.66 -10.42 -1.15
CA ASN A 345 11.37 -9.14 -0.95
C ASN A 345 10.40 -7.99 -0.62
N GLY A 346 9.19 -8.34 -0.18
CA GLY A 346 8.16 -7.39 0.19
C GLY A 346 7.49 -6.70 -1.00
N GLU A 347 7.48 -7.33 -2.18
CA GLU A 347 6.76 -6.81 -3.34
C GLU A 347 5.25 -6.92 -3.14
N ALA A 348 4.52 -5.83 -3.30
CA ALA A 348 3.06 -5.84 -3.16
C ALA A 348 2.37 -5.96 -4.52
N VAL A 349 1.52 -6.98 -4.67
CA VAL A 349 0.58 -7.15 -5.80
C VAL A 349 -0.84 -7.18 -5.27
N GLU A 350 -1.81 -6.72 -6.04
CA GLU A 350 -3.21 -6.73 -5.63
C GLU A 350 -4.09 -7.55 -6.56
N SER A 351 -5.25 -7.95 -6.04
CA SER A 351 -6.30 -8.59 -6.83
C SER A 351 -7.23 -7.60 -7.51
N ASN A 352 -8.12 -8.12 -8.37
CA ASN A 352 -9.35 -7.41 -8.71
C ASN A 352 -10.17 -7.07 -7.44
N VAL A 353 -11.09 -6.10 -7.54
CA VAL A 353 -11.98 -5.72 -6.45
C VAL A 353 -13.34 -6.41 -6.59
N ILE A 354 -13.85 -6.99 -5.51
CA ILE A 354 -15.23 -7.47 -5.40
C ILE A 354 -16.04 -6.48 -4.59
N ARG A 355 -17.17 -6.04 -5.14
CA ARG A 355 -18.18 -5.25 -4.40
C ARG A 355 -19.32 -6.16 -3.94
N LEU A 356 -19.65 -6.11 -2.66
CA LEU A 356 -20.85 -6.74 -2.11
C LEU A 356 -21.93 -5.67 -1.90
N ASP A 357 -22.99 -5.70 -2.71
CA ASP A 357 -24.09 -4.75 -2.52
C ASP A 357 -24.95 -5.13 -1.29
N SER A 358 -25.04 -4.20 -0.34
CA SER A 358 -25.79 -4.38 0.91
C SER A 358 -27.31 -4.31 0.74
N GLN A 359 -27.80 -3.92 -0.44
CA GLN A 359 -29.21 -3.62 -0.72
C GLN A 359 -29.96 -4.70 -1.52
N GLU A 360 -29.30 -5.73 -2.05
CA GLU A 360 -30.01 -6.79 -2.78
C GLU A 360 -30.35 -7.98 -1.87
N GLU A 361 -31.64 -8.10 -1.53
CA GLU A 361 -32.24 -9.31 -0.97
C GLU A 361 -32.19 -10.51 -1.94
N ALA A 362 -31.60 -10.38 -3.12
CA ALA A 362 -31.39 -11.47 -4.07
C ALA A 362 -30.05 -11.29 -4.78
N PHE A 363 -29.02 -12.05 -4.37
CA PHE A 363 -27.84 -12.23 -5.20
C PHE A 363 -28.26 -13.01 -6.46
N THR A 364 -28.48 -12.30 -7.56
CA THR A 364 -28.46 -12.90 -8.91
C THR A 364 -27.42 -12.28 -9.83
N ASP A 365 -26.83 -11.14 -9.50
CA ASP A 365 -25.89 -10.45 -10.38
C ASP A 365 -24.53 -10.24 -9.68
N LEU A 366 -23.49 -10.89 -10.21
CA LEU A 366 -22.11 -10.73 -9.79
C LEU A 366 -21.48 -9.66 -10.70
N ARG A 367 -21.09 -8.52 -10.14
CA ARG A 367 -20.41 -7.45 -10.88
C ARG A 367 -18.90 -7.61 -10.70
N ILE A 368 -18.18 -7.84 -11.80
CA ILE A 368 -16.72 -7.90 -11.82
C ILE A 368 -16.23 -6.56 -12.40
N PHE A 369 -15.40 -5.85 -11.64
CA PHE A 369 -14.69 -4.66 -12.11
C PHE A 369 -13.25 -5.05 -12.44
N ASP A 370 -12.83 -4.83 -13.68
CA ASP A 370 -11.44 -5.07 -14.13
C ASP A 370 -10.60 -3.79 -14.31
N GLY A 371 -11.12 -2.64 -13.86
CA GLY A 371 -10.44 -1.35 -13.96
C GLY A 371 -10.47 -0.70 -15.35
N ILE A 372 -11.03 -1.35 -16.38
CA ILE A 372 -11.08 -0.79 -17.76
C ILE A 372 -12.51 -0.81 -18.33
N SER A 373 -13.43 -1.67 -17.85
CA SER A 373 -14.85 -1.58 -18.22
C SER A 373 -15.82 -2.26 -17.23
N GLU A 374 -17.07 -1.79 -17.20
CA GLU A 374 -18.19 -2.47 -16.51
C GLU A 374 -18.85 -3.50 -17.44
N GLY A 375 -18.86 -4.77 -17.02
CA GLY A 375 -19.66 -5.83 -17.65
C GLY A 375 -20.72 -6.38 -16.68
N ILE A 376 -21.99 -6.36 -17.09
CA ILE A 376 -23.10 -6.98 -16.35
C ILE A 376 -23.32 -8.39 -16.91
N TYR A 377 -23.17 -9.42 -16.07
CA TYR A 377 -23.50 -10.79 -16.41
C TYR A 377 -24.59 -11.30 -15.47
N SER A 378 -25.78 -11.57 -16.02
CA SER A 378 -26.87 -12.23 -15.30
C SER A 378 -26.89 -13.72 -15.63
N ILE A 379 -26.99 -14.57 -14.61
CA ILE A 379 -27.21 -16.01 -14.78
C ILE A 379 -28.44 -16.39 -13.97
N SER A 380 -29.52 -16.78 -14.65
CA SER A 380 -30.73 -17.23 -13.97
C SER A 380 -30.57 -18.69 -13.51
N GLU A 381 -31.28 -19.10 -12.45
CA GLU A 381 -31.34 -20.51 -12.00
C GLU A 381 -31.77 -21.48 -13.11
N LYS A 382 -32.51 -21.00 -14.11
CA LYS A 382 -32.95 -21.78 -15.28
C LYS A 382 -31.80 -22.12 -16.24
N ASP A 383 -30.72 -21.36 -16.21
CA ASP A 383 -29.56 -21.51 -17.10
C ASP A 383 -28.54 -22.55 -16.56
N LYS A 384 -28.59 -22.83 -15.25
CA LYS A 384 -27.79 -23.88 -14.60
C LYS A 384 -28.27 -25.29 -15.00
N GLU A 385 -29.57 -25.48 -15.23
CA GLU A 385 -30.13 -26.78 -15.61
C GLU A 385 -30.04 -27.09 -17.12
N SER A 386 -29.80 -26.08 -17.97
CA SER A 386 -29.88 -26.22 -19.44
C SER A 386 -28.54 -26.38 -20.16
N GLY A 387 -27.43 -26.50 -19.44
CA GLY A 387 -26.09 -26.66 -20.03
C GLY A 387 -25.57 -25.42 -20.76
N VAL A 388 -26.15 -24.24 -20.48
CA VAL A 388 -25.74 -22.94 -21.04
C VAL A 388 -24.38 -22.49 -20.46
N PHE A 389 -24.09 -22.89 -19.22
CA PHE A 389 -22.83 -22.59 -18.53
C PHE A 389 -21.58 -23.06 -19.29
N TYR A 390 -21.63 -24.23 -19.94
CA TYR A 390 -20.54 -24.76 -20.77
C TYR A 390 -20.33 -23.99 -22.08
N ARG A 391 -21.41 -23.44 -22.66
CA ARG A 391 -21.31 -22.65 -23.90
C ARG A 391 -20.80 -21.23 -23.67
N LEU A 392 -21.08 -20.67 -22.50
CA LEU A 392 -20.58 -19.35 -22.11
C LEU A 392 -19.06 -19.38 -21.84
N THR A 393 -18.58 -20.44 -21.19
CA THR A 393 -17.14 -20.66 -20.95
C THR A 393 -16.38 -20.91 -22.24
N GLU A 394 -16.90 -21.71 -23.17
CA GLU A 394 -16.29 -21.87 -24.51
C GLU A 394 -16.25 -20.56 -25.31
N TRP A 395 -17.30 -19.73 -25.26
CA TRP A 395 -17.34 -18.45 -25.96
C TRP A 395 -16.36 -17.41 -25.37
N LEU A 396 -16.22 -17.35 -24.04
CA LEU A 396 -15.25 -16.47 -23.36
C LEU A 396 -13.81 -16.89 -23.67
N ILE A 397 -13.53 -18.21 -23.68
CA ILE A 397 -12.22 -18.74 -24.09
C ILE A 397 -11.95 -18.40 -25.57
N GLU A 398 -12.94 -18.50 -26.45
CA GLU A 398 -12.79 -18.09 -27.86
C GLU A 398 -12.51 -16.60 -28.03
N GLN A 399 -13.18 -15.70 -27.27
CA GLN A 399 -12.90 -14.26 -27.34
C GLN A 399 -11.50 -13.94 -26.80
N TYR A 400 -11.11 -14.53 -25.68
CA TYR A 400 -9.78 -14.35 -25.08
C TYR A 400 -8.67 -14.79 -26.04
N MET A 401 -8.83 -15.96 -26.69
CA MET A 401 -7.88 -16.47 -27.69
C MET A 401 -7.84 -15.65 -28.99
N ARG A 402 -8.86 -14.82 -29.25
CA ARG A 402 -8.93 -13.92 -30.40
C ARG A 402 -8.22 -12.60 -30.16
N ILE A 403 -8.15 -12.16 -28.91
CA ILE A 403 -7.45 -10.95 -28.47
C ILE A 403 -5.94 -11.22 -28.36
N MET A 404 -5.55 -12.47 -28.07
CA MET A 404 -4.15 -12.91 -27.95
C MET A 404 -3.46 -13.28 -29.29
N LYS A 405 -4.12 -13.05 -30.43
CA LYS A 405 -3.55 -13.20 -31.78
C LYS A 405 -3.54 -11.86 -32.50
#